data_AF-A0A8C4XFC7-F1
#
_entry.id   AF-A0A8C4XFC7-F1
#
_cell.length_a   1.000
_cell.length_b   1.000
_cell.length_c   1.000
_cell.angle_alpha   90.00
_cell.angle_beta   90.00
_cell.angle_gamma   90.00
#
_symmetry.space_group_name_H-M   'P 1'
#
loop_
_entity.id
_entity.type
_entity.pdbx_description
1 polymer ?
#
loop_
_entity_poly.entity_id
_entity_poly.type
_entity_poly.pdbx_seq_one_letter_code
_entity_poly.pdbx_strand_id
1 'polypeptide(L)'
;MFEHICSHIKYSTNKGSIRSAITIFPQRRKGRGDFRVWNSLLIRYAGYCMPDGSVIGDPANAEITKICIQMGWEPRYGRFDVLPLILQAAGEEPCLFEIPPDLILEVPISHPKYAWFADLGLKWNALPAVASLLLEIGGLEFTASPFNGWYLSSEIGSRNLCDANRYNILGEVAKHMALDTKTNLSLWKDQATVEVNIAVLHSFQVAKVTIMDHHTASESFMKHMQNEFRERGGCPADWVWIVPPISGSVTPVFHQEMLNYIISPFFWYQVWMSSGVSSSTKEMAIKFSASLMSHALAKRVKVRILYATETGKSETFAKLLHDVFKKAFYSRVICMNEYDHINLQHENLVLVVASTFGNGDPPESGEVRAERVSIILHWSYKVRFNSLSSMDNILKEVKRSSELDHTKSPGPLSAVRYSVFGLGSRAYPHFCAFVKRSLHITSW
;
A
#
# COMPACT_ATOMS: atom_id res chain seq x y z
N MET A 1 -1.95 24.82 22.71
CA MET A 1 -1.46 23.52 22.18
C MET A 1 0.05 23.41 22.27
N PHE A 2 0.79 24.36 21.69
CA PHE A 2 2.25 24.35 21.62
C PHE A 2 2.95 24.10 22.97
N GLU A 3 2.57 24.80 24.03
CA GLU A 3 3.15 24.62 25.38
C GLU A 3 2.99 23.20 25.94
N HIS A 4 1.83 22.58 25.72
CA HIS A 4 1.59 21.18 26.11
C HIS A 4 2.44 20.20 25.30
N ILE A 5 2.67 20.49 24.03
CA ILE A 5 3.57 19.69 23.17
C ILE A 5 5.02 19.85 23.63
N CYS A 6 5.48 21.07 23.95
CA CYS A 6 6.81 21.29 24.51
C CYS A 6 6.99 20.54 25.84
N SER A 7 5.98 20.59 26.71
CA SER A 7 5.97 19.83 27.97
C SER A 7 6.02 18.31 27.73
N HIS A 8 5.27 17.82 26.74
CA HIS A 8 5.32 16.42 26.32
C HIS A 8 6.73 16.02 25.85
N ILE A 9 7.33 16.78 24.93
CA ILE A 9 8.67 16.49 24.40
C ILE A 9 9.70 16.48 25.54
N LYS A 10 9.68 17.48 26.43
CA LYS A 10 10.58 17.55 27.59
C LYS A 10 10.40 16.36 28.53
N TYR A 11 9.15 16.02 28.85
CA TYR A 11 8.81 14.90 29.70
C TYR A 11 9.28 13.58 29.07
N SER A 12 8.91 13.32 27.83
CA SER A 12 9.18 12.06 27.15
C SER A 12 10.66 11.88 26.83
N THR A 13 11.38 12.95 26.49
CA THR A 13 12.82 12.88 26.16
C THR A 13 13.66 12.56 27.39
N ASN A 14 13.35 13.15 28.55
CA ASN A 14 13.96 12.82 29.85
C ASN A 14 15.49 12.58 29.78
N LYS A 15 16.20 13.51 29.13
CA LYS A 15 17.66 13.48 28.95
C LYS A 15 18.20 12.17 28.31
N GLY A 16 17.42 11.55 27.43
CA GLY A 16 17.77 10.31 26.73
C GLY A 16 17.11 9.05 27.32
N SER A 17 16.63 9.10 28.57
CA SER A 17 15.90 7.98 29.18
C SER A 17 14.42 8.07 28.80
N ILE A 18 14.11 7.68 27.55
CA ILE A 18 12.82 7.95 26.92
C ILE A 18 11.67 7.34 27.71
N ARG A 19 10.61 8.13 27.92
CA ARG A 19 9.36 7.72 28.59
C ARG A 19 8.21 7.75 27.60
N SER A 20 7.41 6.69 27.58
CA SER A 20 6.16 6.67 26.81
C SER A 20 5.16 7.65 27.43
N ALA A 21 4.52 8.45 26.60
CA ALA A 21 3.50 9.41 27.02
C ALA A 21 2.48 9.66 25.90
N ILE A 22 1.34 10.23 26.28
CA ILE A 22 0.33 10.74 25.36
C ILE A 22 -0.22 12.06 25.89
N THR A 23 -0.43 13.03 25.00
CA THR A 23 -1.13 14.29 25.31
C THR A 23 -2.44 14.31 24.53
N ILE A 24 -3.57 14.28 25.22
CA ILE A 24 -4.90 14.23 24.59
C ILE A 24 -5.51 15.63 24.61
N PHE A 25 -5.66 16.25 23.43
CA PHE A 25 -6.35 17.54 23.29
C PHE A 25 -7.88 17.35 23.28
N PRO A 26 -8.69 18.42 23.39
CA PRO A 26 -10.15 18.29 23.47
C PRO A 26 -10.75 17.46 22.32
N GLN A 27 -11.73 16.62 22.66
CA GLN A 27 -12.48 15.82 21.70
C GLN A 27 -13.20 16.67 20.65
N ARG A 28 -13.45 16.08 19.48
CA ARG A 28 -14.34 16.62 18.44
C ARG A 28 -15.74 16.87 19.01
N ARG A 29 -16.33 18.00 18.61
CA ARG A 29 -17.72 18.38 18.94
C ARG A 29 -18.40 18.97 17.71
N LYS A 30 -19.67 18.61 17.48
CA LYS A 30 -20.47 19.20 16.39
C LYS A 30 -20.53 20.72 16.51
N GLY A 31 -20.40 21.43 15.39
CA GLY A 31 -20.44 22.88 15.34
C GLY A 31 -19.17 23.59 15.84
N ARG A 32 -18.15 22.84 16.28
CA ARG A 32 -16.83 23.35 16.65
C ARG A 32 -15.78 22.74 15.73
N GLY A 33 -14.77 23.52 15.32
CA GLY A 33 -13.65 22.98 14.57
C GLY A 33 -12.84 21.95 15.37
N ASP A 34 -12.01 21.16 14.69
CA ASP A 34 -11.17 20.15 15.32
C ASP A 34 -9.87 20.74 15.86
N PHE A 35 -9.35 20.15 16.95
CA PHE A 35 -7.92 20.27 17.27
C PHE A 35 -7.13 19.34 16.37
N ARG A 36 -6.06 19.82 15.72
CA ARG A 36 -5.18 19.01 14.86
C ARG A 36 -3.71 19.38 15.03
N VAL A 37 -2.85 18.37 15.02
CA VAL A 37 -1.43 18.52 14.70
C VAL A 37 -1.28 18.00 13.27
N TRP A 38 -0.83 18.86 12.36
CA TRP A 38 -0.73 18.52 10.94
C TRP A 38 0.51 17.68 10.65
N ASN A 39 1.57 17.82 11.45
CA ASN A 39 2.76 17.00 11.35
C ASN A 39 2.43 15.52 11.62
N SER A 40 3.06 14.62 10.85
CA SER A 40 2.92 13.17 11.04
C SER A 40 3.50 12.72 12.38
N LEU A 41 4.68 13.25 12.72
CA LEU A 41 5.33 13.13 14.01
C LEU A 41 5.70 14.52 14.53
N LEU A 42 5.84 14.68 15.85
CA LEU A 42 6.22 15.95 16.47
C LEU A 42 7.61 16.43 16.01
N ILE A 43 8.57 15.52 15.86
CA ILE A 43 9.94 15.84 15.43
C ILE A 43 10.24 15.09 14.14
N ARG A 44 10.37 15.84 13.05
CA ARG A 44 10.73 15.35 11.70
C ARG A 44 11.64 16.36 11.01
N TYR A 45 12.42 15.86 10.07
CA TYR A 45 13.28 16.68 9.23
C TYR A 45 12.57 17.12 7.96
N ALA A 46 12.86 18.32 7.50
CA ALA A 46 12.34 18.89 6.27
C ALA A 46 12.86 18.16 5.03
N GLY A 47 12.12 18.27 3.94
CA GLY A 47 12.49 17.80 2.61
C GLY A 47 12.32 18.91 1.58
N TYR A 48 13.38 19.29 0.89
CA TYR A 48 13.37 20.39 -0.09
C TYR A 48 13.52 19.84 -1.49
N CYS A 49 12.47 19.92 -2.31
CA CYS A 49 12.55 19.60 -3.73
C CYS A 49 13.39 20.66 -4.45
N MET A 50 14.47 20.22 -5.08
CA MET A 50 15.39 21.08 -5.82
C MET A 50 14.98 21.17 -7.31
N PRO A 51 15.42 22.22 -8.03
CA PRO A 51 15.09 22.38 -9.45
C PRO A 51 15.54 21.24 -10.36
N ASP A 52 16.59 20.51 -9.99
CA ASP A 52 17.12 19.36 -10.73
C ASP A 52 16.37 18.04 -10.47
N GLY A 53 15.31 18.08 -9.65
CA GLY A 53 14.50 16.92 -9.26
C GLY A 53 15.06 16.14 -8.07
N SER A 54 16.22 16.51 -7.53
CA SER A 54 16.74 15.95 -6.29
C SER A 54 15.97 16.50 -5.08
N VAL A 55 16.14 15.84 -3.92
CA VAL A 55 15.57 16.31 -2.65
C VAL A 55 16.68 16.42 -1.62
N ILE A 56 16.81 17.59 -0.99
CA ILE A 56 17.66 17.79 0.19
C ILE A 56 16.84 17.44 1.43
N GLY A 57 17.40 16.62 2.33
CA GLY A 57 16.73 16.23 3.58
C GLY A 57 15.86 14.98 3.41
N ASP A 58 14.65 14.99 3.97
CA ASP A 58 13.76 13.83 4.01
C ASP A 58 12.65 13.92 2.94
N PRO A 59 12.70 13.12 1.85
CA PRO A 59 11.69 13.15 0.79
C PRO A 59 10.26 12.86 1.25
N ALA A 60 10.07 12.10 2.34
CA ALA A 60 8.74 11.83 2.88
C ALA A 60 8.04 13.10 3.37
N ASN A 61 8.79 14.16 3.69
CA ASN A 61 8.26 15.40 4.23
C ASN A 61 8.30 16.55 3.22
N ALA A 62 8.55 16.27 1.93
CA ALA A 62 8.64 17.31 0.91
C ALA A 62 7.36 18.16 0.80
N GLU A 63 6.19 17.52 0.88
CA GLU A 63 4.90 18.21 0.81
C GLU A 63 4.64 19.09 2.04
N ILE A 64 4.84 18.57 3.27
CA ILE A 64 4.66 19.39 4.49
C ILE A 64 5.66 20.54 4.53
N THR A 65 6.89 20.32 4.06
CA THR A 65 7.93 21.35 4.03
C THR A 65 7.52 22.50 3.13
N LYS A 66 6.97 22.20 1.95
CA LYS A 66 6.43 23.21 1.05
C LYS A 66 5.29 24.00 1.70
N ILE A 67 4.40 23.33 2.44
CA ILE A 67 3.33 23.99 3.19
C ILE A 67 3.91 24.93 4.26
N CYS A 68 4.90 24.49 5.05
CA CYS A 68 5.57 25.34 6.04
C CYS A 68 6.13 26.61 5.38
N ILE A 69 6.83 26.49 4.25
CA ILE A 69 7.40 27.63 3.51
C ILE A 69 6.30 28.58 3.03
N GLN A 70 5.19 28.04 2.50
CA GLN A 70 4.04 28.84 2.07
C GLN A 70 3.34 29.57 3.22
N MET A 71 3.42 29.03 4.44
CA MET A 71 2.92 29.64 5.67
C MET A 71 3.92 30.64 6.29
N GLY A 72 5.06 30.89 5.65
CA GLY A 72 6.06 31.88 6.07
C GLY A 72 7.24 31.32 6.85
N TRP A 73 7.42 30.00 6.92
CA TRP A 73 8.64 29.42 7.49
C TRP A 73 9.84 29.65 6.56
N GLU A 74 10.95 30.17 7.10
CA GLU A 74 12.17 30.39 6.33
C GLU A 74 12.99 29.08 6.22
N PRO A 75 13.17 28.54 4.99
CA PRO A 75 13.92 27.30 4.80
C PRO A 75 15.43 27.54 4.97
N ARG A 76 16.11 26.61 5.67
CA ARG A 76 17.57 26.65 5.85
C ARG A 76 18.32 25.75 4.88
N TYR A 77 17.61 24.90 4.13
CA TYR A 77 18.14 23.99 3.12
C TYR A 77 19.21 23.01 3.64
N GLY A 78 19.13 22.65 4.91
CA GLY A 78 19.95 21.64 5.56
C GLY A 78 19.38 20.23 5.43
N ARG A 79 20.27 19.22 5.52
CA ARG A 79 19.90 17.79 5.42
C ARG A 79 19.07 17.28 6.62
N PHE A 80 19.11 17.98 7.74
CA PHE A 80 18.45 17.61 8.99
C PHE A 80 17.82 18.83 9.67
N ASP A 81 17.17 19.69 8.90
CA ASP A 81 16.43 20.83 9.44
C ASP A 81 15.14 20.34 10.09
N VAL A 82 14.96 20.57 11.38
CA VAL A 82 13.73 20.18 12.07
C VAL A 82 12.57 21.07 11.62
N LEU A 83 11.47 20.43 11.22
CA LEU A 83 10.25 21.11 10.82
C LEU A 83 9.60 21.85 12.00
N PRO A 84 9.00 23.03 11.76
CA PRO A 84 8.09 23.64 12.72
C PRO A 84 6.83 22.77 12.87
N LEU A 85 6.15 22.93 14.00
CA LEU A 85 4.83 22.38 14.23
C LEU A 85 3.78 23.25 13.54
N ILE A 86 2.88 22.61 12.79
CA ILE A 86 1.65 23.24 12.30
C ILE A 86 0.52 22.79 13.22
N LEU A 87 0.01 23.72 14.03
CA LEU A 87 -0.99 23.47 15.06
C LEU A 87 -2.28 24.20 14.74
N GLN A 88 -3.39 23.46 14.77
CA GLN A 88 -4.73 23.99 14.56
C GLN A 88 -5.56 23.78 15.83
N ALA A 89 -5.96 24.89 16.45
CA ALA A 89 -6.94 24.87 17.53
C ALA A 89 -8.37 24.92 16.95
N ALA A 90 -9.34 24.50 17.77
CA ALA A 90 -10.71 24.35 17.34
C ALA A 90 -11.35 25.66 16.81
N GLY A 91 -11.57 25.71 15.49
CA GLY A 91 -12.20 26.84 14.80
C GLY A 91 -11.23 27.95 14.39
N GLU A 92 -9.93 27.74 14.60
CA GLU A 92 -8.88 28.68 14.22
C GLU A 92 -8.12 28.16 12.98
N GLU A 93 -7.49 29.09 12.27
CA GLU A 93 -6.54 28.75 11.20
C GLU A 93 -5.27 28.10 11.80
N PRO A 94 -4.61 27.20 11.05
CA PRO A 94 -3.37 26.58 11.50
C PRO A 94 -2.23 27.61 11.62
N CYS A 95 -1.46 27.53 12.70
CA CYS A 95 -0.31 28.40 12.96
C CYS A 95 1.00 27.59 13.06
N LEU A 96 2.10 28.22 12.64
CA LEU A 96 3.45 27.66 12.74
C LEU A 96 4.10 27.96 14.09
N PHE A 97 4.78 26.96 14.66
CA PHE A 97 5.56 27.10 15.88
C PHE A 97 6.88 26.33 15.76
N GLU A 98 8.02 27.01 15.87
CA GLU A 98 9.31 26.32 15.97
C GLU A 98 9.46 25.68 17.35
N ILE A 99 9.89 24.42 17.38
CA ILE A 99 10.20 23.72 18.63
C ILE A 99 11.50 24.32 19.19
N PRO A 100 11.57 24.71 20.48
CA PRO A 100 12.81 25.19 21.08
C PRO A 100 13.94 24.17 20.89
N PRO A 101 15.10 24.57 20.33
CA PRO A 101 16.18 23.63 20.02
C PRO A 101 16.68 22.80 21.22
N ASP A 102 16.60 23.35 22.44
CA ASP A 102 16.98 22.67 23.68
C ASP A 102 16.06 21.48 24.04
N LEU A 103 14.87 21.41 23.46
CA LEU A 103 13.96 20.28 23.62
C LEU A 103 14.20 19.16 22.61
N ILE A 104 15.01 19.41 21.58
CA ILE A 104 15.27 18.45 20.50
C ILE A 104 16.58 17.72 20.81
N LEU A 105 16.46 16.49 21.31
CA LEU A 105 17.61 15.61 21.46
C LEU A 105 17.88 14.88 20.13
N GLU A 106 19.05 15.11 19.55
CA GLU A 106 19.55 14.39 18.37
C GLU A 106 20.77 13.56 18.72
N VAL A 107 20.90 12.41 18.05
CA VAL A 107 22.03 11.49 18.18
C VAL A 107 22.82 11.51 16.88
N PRO A 108 24.07 12.00 16.87
CA PRO A 108 25.00 11.81 15.75
C PRO A 108 25.29 10.33 15.53
N ILE A 109 25.25 9.88 14.28
CA ILE A 109 25.44 8.45 13.95
C ILE A 109 26.91 8.19 13.62
N SER A 110 27.50 7.25 14.34
CA SER A 110 28.87 6.75 14.22
C SER A 110 28.89 5.22 14.29
N HIS A 111 29.95 4.61 13.76
CA HIS A 111 30.09 3.15 13.74
C HIS A 111 31.20 2.67 14.68
N PRO A 112 31.02 1.57 15.42
CA PRO A 112 32.04 1.07 16.37
C PRO A 112 33.32 0.60 15.68
N LYS A 113 33.25 0.20 14.40
CA LYS A 113 34.37 -0.33 13.62
C LYS A 113 34.83 0.60 12.48
N TYR A 114 33.94 1.43 11.96
CA TYR A 114 34.18 2.20 10.74
C TYR A 114 34.24 3.69 11.08
N ALA A 115 35.44 4.20 11.33
CA ALA A 115 35.63 5.61 11.72
C ALA A 115 35.03 6.59 10.70
N TRP A 116 35.14 6.26 9.39
CA TRP A 116 34.59 7.07 8.30
C TRP A 116 33.07 7.27 8.35
N PHE A 117 32.34 6.45 9.13
CA PHE A 117 30.89 6.56 9.21
C PHE A 117 30.45 7.90 9.83
N ALA A 118 31.25 8.44 10.76
CA ALA A 118 31.00 9.75 11.35
C ALA A 118 31.09 10.89 10.31
N ASP A 119 31.95 10.73 9.30
CA ASP A 119 32.16 11.72 8.24
C ASP A 119 30.94 11.84 7.29
N LEU A 120 30.02 10.87 7.32
CA LEU A 120 28.75 10.97 6.60
C LEU A 120 27.82 12.07 7.15
N GLY A 121 28.12 12.61 8.34
CA GLY A 121 27.35 13.69 8.96
C GLY A 121 25.90 13.32 9.27
N LEU A 122 25.62 12.04 9.50
CA LEU A 122 24.29 11.53 9.79
C LEU A 122 23.90 11.82 11.24
N LYS A 123 22.64 12.17 11.48
CA LYS A 123 22.05 12.27 12.82
C LYS A 123 20.57 11.90 12.79
N TRP A 124 20.02 11.50 13.93
CA TRP A 124 18.59 11.24 14.06
C TRP A 124 18.05 11.75 15.40
N ASN A 125 16.79 12.21 15.43
CA ASN A 125 16.17 12.65 16.66
C ASN A 125 15.87 11.46 17.57
N ALA A 126 15.85 11.67 18.87
CA ALA A 126 15.71 10.61 19.86
C ALA A 126 14.26 10.16 20.11
N LEU A 127 13.26 10.95 19.69
CA LEU A 127 11.88 10.82 20.16
C LEU A 127 10.88 10.51 19.02
N PRO A 128 10.45 9.24 18.84
CA PRO A 128 9.40 8.88 17.90
C PRO A 128 8.02 9.23 18.47
N ALA A 129 7.58 10.47 18.24
CA ALA A 129 6.27 10.93 18.70
C ALA A 129 5.29 11.08 17.54
N VAL A 130 4.39 10.10 17.35
CA VAL A 130 3.31 10.16 16.34
C VAL A 130 2.30 11.23 16.74
N ALA A 131 1.89 12.07 15.79
CA ALA A 131 1.04 13.23 16.06
C ALA A 131 -0.23 13.31 15.21
N SER A 132 -0.31 12.55 14.12
CA SER A 132 -1.39 12.68 13.13
C SER A 132 -2.54 11.70 13.27
N LEU A 133 -2.55 10.81 14.27
CA LEU A 133 -3.63 9.81 14.45
C LEU A 133 -4.79 10.37 15.29
N LEU A 134 -5.97 9.78 15.11
CA LEU A 134 -7.18 10.04 15.89
C LEU A 134 -7.32 8.95 16.94
N LEU A 135 -7.53 9.31 18.20
CA LEU A 135 -7.85 8.37 19.27
C LEU A 135 -9.37 8.28 19.45
N GLU A 136 -9.93 7.07 19.38
CA GLU A 136 -11.35 6.79 19.65
C GLU A 136 -11.50 6.07 21.00
N ILE A 137 -12.36 6.59 21.87
CA ILE A 137 -12.72 5.98 23.16
C ILE A 137 -14.23 6.12 23.39
N GLY A 138 -14.96 5.00 23.39
CA GLY A 138 -16.39 4.98 23.74
C GLY A 138 -17.28 5.83 22.83
N GLY A 139 -16.93 5.92 21.55
CA GLY A 139 -17.60 6.77 20.55
C GLY A 139 -17.13 8.23 20.55
N LEU A 140 -16.23 8.62 21.45
CA LEU A 140 -15.62 9.95 21.48
C LEU A 140 -14.37 9.96 20.61
N GLU A 141 -14.22 11.00 19.79
CA GLU A 141 -13.10 11.16 18.86
C GLU A 141 -12.16 12.28 19.32
N PHE A 142 -10.88 11.96 19.50
CA PHE A 142 -9.81 12.90 19.84
C PHE A 142 -8.88 13.04 18.65
N THR A 143 -9.08 14.10 17.86
CA THR A 143 -8.40 14.32 16.57
C THR A 143 -6.96 14.84 16.69
N ALA A 144 -6.53 15.19 17.90
CA ALA A 144 -5.14 15.51 18.23
C ALA A 144 -4.76 14.84 19.54
N SER A 145 -4.01 13.74 19.42
CA SER A 145 -3.59 12.92 20.56
C SER A 145 -2.14 12.44 20.40
N PRO A 146 -1.15 13.36 20.25
CA PRO A 146 0.23 12.95 20.03
C PRO A 146 0.76 12.05 21.16
N PHE A 147 1.43 10.97 20.77
CA PHE A 147 1.97 9.96 21.68
C PHE A 147 3.34 9.47 21.22
N ASN A 148 4.13 8.97 22.16
CA ASN A 148 5.46 8.42 21.86
C ASN A 148 5.74 7.14 22.62
N GLY A 149 6.67 6.36 22.07
CA GLY A 149 7.48 5.38 22.79
C GLY A 149 8.96 5.73 22.59
N TRP A 150 9.78 4.71 22.37
CA TRP A 150 11.16 4.83 21.93
C TRP A 150 11.37 4.06 20.62
N TYR A 151 12.45 4.35 19.91
CA TYR A 151 12.72 3.75 18.61
C TYR A 151 13.11 2.28 18.71
N LEU A 152 12.72 1.51 17.70
CA LEU A 152 13.45 0.34 17.25
C LEU A 152 14.54 0.76 16.25
N SER A 153 15.71 0.15 16.32
CA SER A 153 16.84 0.51 15.44
C SER A 153 16.49 0.43 13.96
N SER A 154 15.66 -0.54 13.56
CA SER A 154 15.25 -0.77 12.17
C SER A 154 14.34 0.34 11.61
N GLU A 155 13.66 1.10 12.47
CA GLU A 155 12.92 2.30 12.05
C GLU A 155 13.87 3.38 11.54
N ILE A 156 15.02 3.55 12.18
CA ILE A 156 16.03 4.54 11.77
C ILE A 156 16.91 3.94 10.67
N GLY A 157 17.60 2.85 10.98
CA GLY A 157 18.63 2.27 10.11
C GLY A 157 18.06 1.73 8.81
N SER A 158 17.04 0.88 8.87
CA SER A 158 16.48 0.27 7.65
C SER A 158 15.50 1.21 6.95
N ARG A 159 14.55 1.83 7.67
CA ARG A 159 13.50 2.63 7.03
C ARG A 159 13.94 4.05 6.75
N ASN A 160 14.33 4.82 7.77
CA ASN A 160 14.61 6.24 7.57
C ASN A 160 15.88 6.50 6.75
N LEU A 161 16.96 5.77 7.01
CA LEU A 161 18.25 5.99 6.36
C LEU A 161 18.37 5.24 5.03
N CYS A 162 17.87 4.01 4.93
CA CYS A 162 18.14 3.13 3.79
C CYS A 162 17.00 3.02 2.77
N ASP A 163 15.74 3.34 3.08
CA ASP A 163 14.66 3.30 2.08
C ASP A 163 14.99 4.24 0.90
N ALA A 164 14.75 3.77 -0.33
CA ALA A 164 15.07 4.50 -1.56
C ALA A 164 14.27 5.80 -1.73
N ASN A 165 13.09 5.87 -1.11
CA ASN A 165 12.25 7.07 -1.08
C ASN A 165 12.45 7.91 0.20
N ARG A 166 13.54 7.67 0.94
CA ARG A 166 13.95 8.41 2.14
C ARG A 166 15.37 8.95 1.94
N TYR A 167 16.26 8.82 2.93
CA TYR A 167 17.63 9.32 2.81
C TYR A 167 18.52 8.49 1.87
N ASN A 168 18.12 7.25 1.54
CA ASN A 168 18.73 6.39 0.52
C ASN A 168 20.27 6.28 0.59
N ILE A 169 20.84 6.12 1.78
CA ILE A 169 22.31 6.17 1.97
C ILE A 169 23.05 4.89 1.57
N LEU A 170 22.34 3.83 1.19
CA LEU A 170 22.94 2.50 0.98
C LEU A 170 24.08 2.50 -0.03
N GLY A 171 23.95 3.26 -1.12
CA GLY A 171 24.99 3.34 -2.15
C GLY A 171 26.28 3.99 -1.64
N GLU A 172 26.16 5.02 -0.80
CA GLU A 172 27.29 5.73 -0.19
C GLU A 172 28.02 4.81 0.81
N VAL A 173 27.26 4.16 1.70
CA VAL A 173 27.79 3.20 2.68
C VAL A 173 28.52 2.05 1.99
N ALA A 174 27.93 1.46 0.95
CA ALA A 174 28.53 0.36 0.21
C ALA A 174 29.85 0.75 -0.48
N LYS A 175 29.95 1.98 -0.99
CA LYS A 175 31.18 2.53 -1.57
C LYS A 175 32.30 2.63 -0.51
N HIS A 176 32.00 3.16 0.67
CA HIS A 176 32.98 3.25 1.76
C HIS A 176 33.41 1.88 2.30
N MET A 177 32.52 0.88 2.23
CA MET A 177 32.82 -0.51 2.56
C MET A 177 33.55 -1.28 1.44
N ALA A 178 33.76 -0.66 0.28
CA ALA A 178 34.34 -1.29 -0.92
C ALA A 178 33.59 -2.56 -1.37
N LEU A 179 32.25 -2.56 -1.28
CA LEU A 179 31.41 -3.69 -1.72
C LEU A 179 31.21 -3.69 -3.24
N ASP A 180 31.01 -4.87 -3.84
CA ASP A 180 30.63 -4.97 -5.24
C ASP A 180 29.15 -4.60 -5.45
N THR A 181 28.90 -3.36 -5.87
CA THR A 181 27.54 -2.85 -6.11
C THR A 181 27.03 -3.13 -7.53
N LYS A 182 27.78 -3.87 -8.37
CA LYS A 182 27.39 -4.12 -9.78
C LYS A 182 26.27 -5.13 -9.93
N THR A 183 26.12 -6.03 -8.96
CA THR A 183 25.14 -7.12 -8.99
C THR A 183 24.46 -7.28 -7.64
N ASN A 184 23.18 -7.64 -7.63
CA ASN A 184 22.48 -7.97 -6.38
C ASN A 184 22.96 -9.32 -5.79
N LEU A 185 23.65 -10.17 -6.57
CA LEU A 185 24.17 -11.46 -6.10
C LEU A 185 25.27 -11.32 -5.04
N SER A 186 25.93 -10.15 -4.97
CA SER A 186 26.94 -9.88 -3.93
C SER A 186 26.31 -9.60 -2.55
N LEU A 187 24.99 -9.41 -2.48
CA LEU A 187 24.26 -9.05 -1.27
C LEU A 187 24.77 -7.76 -0.62
N TRP A 188 25.30 -6.84 -1.42
CA TRP A 188 25.89 -5.59 -0.91
C TRP A 188 24.87 -4.73 -0.15
N LYS A 189 23.59 -4.76 -0.54
CA LYS A 189 22.51 -4.03 0.16
C LYS A 189 22.26 -4.59 1.54
N ASP A 190 22.26 -5.91 1.66
CA ASP A 190 22.07 -6.63 2.92
C ASP A 190 23.21 -6.27 3.89
N GLN A 191 24.46 -6.38 3.43
CA GLN A 191 25.64 -6.04 4.22
C GLN A 191 25.63 -4.56 4.67
N ALA A 192 25.38 -3.62 3.75
CA ALA A 192 25.32 -2.21 4.08
C ALA A 192 24.17 -1.89 5.06
N THR A 193 22.99 -2.48 4.88
CA THR A 193 21.84 -2.24 5.77
C THR A 193 22.10 -2.74 7.19
N VAL A 194 22.80 -3.88 7.33
CA VAL A 194 23.21 -4.41 8.64
C VAL A 194 24.16 -3.43 9.35
N GLU A 195 25.19 -2.95 8.67
CA GLU A 195 26.17 -2.03 9.27
C GLU A 195 25.55 -0.66 9.61
N VAL A 196 24.57 -0.18 8.84
CA VAL A 196 23.80 1.02 9.20
C VAL A 196 22.99 0.80 10.48
N ASN A 197 22.36 -0.36 10.66
CA ASN A 197 21.64 -0.68 11.90
C ASN A 197 22.57 -0.81 13.11
N ILE A 198 23.76 -1.38 12.92
CA ILE A 198 24.81 -1.43 13.95
C ILE A 198 25.25 -0.01 14.34
N ALA A 199 25.47 0.88 13.36
CA ALA A 199 25.81 2.28 13.62
C ALA A 199 24.76 2.98 14.48
N VAL A 200 23.47 2.80 14.14
CA VAL A 200 22.35 3.39 14.89
C VAL A 200 22.33 2.89 16.34
N LEU A 201 22.36 1.57 16.56
CA LEU A 201 22.34 0.99 17.90
C LEU A 201 23.53 1.49 18.74
N HIS A 202 24.73 1.40 18.18
CA HIS A 202 25.95 1.87 18.83
C HIS A 202 25.85 3.34 19.23
N SER A 203 25.42 4.20 18.32
CA SER A 203 25.35 5.65 18.55
C SER A 203 24.37 6.01 19.66
N PHE A 204 23.19 5.40 19.66
CA PHE A 204 22.19 5.62 20.71
C PHE A 204 22.67 5.09 22.07
N GLN A 205 23.34 3.93 22.09
CA GLN A 205 23.92 3.38 23.31
C GLN A 205 25.02 4.28 23.89
N VAL A 206 25.97 4.75 23.06
CA VAL A 206 27.04 5.67 23.48
C VAL A 206 26.47 6.99 23.99
N ALA A 207 25.44 7.52 23.31
CA ALA A 207 24.73 8.73 23.73
C ALA A 207 23.80 8.52 24.94
N LYS A 208 23.68 7.29 25.47
CA LYS A 208 22.79 6.90 26.57
C LYS A 208 21.32 7.25 26.30
N VAL A 209 20.90 7.10 25.05
CA VAL A 209 19.52 7.28 24.60
C VAL A 209 18.83 5.92 24.45
N THR A 210 17.63 5.80 24.99
CA THR A 210 16.83 4.58 24.92
C THR A 210 16.54 4.20 23.48
N ILE A 211 16.93 2.97 23.12
CA ILE A 211 16.65 2.32 21.84
C ILE A 211 16.55 0.81 22.08
N MET A 212 15.86 0.10 21.20
CA MET A 212 15.79 -1.36 21.25
C MET A 212 16.11 -1.95 19.86
N ASP A 213 16.78 -3.09 19.83
CA ASP A 213 16.97 -3.84 18.59
C ASP A 213 15.70 -4.67 18.24
N HIS A 214 15.59 -5.05 16.98
CA HIS A 214 14.40 -5.73 16.47
C HIS A 214 14.28 -7.20 16.92
N HIS A 215 15.35 -7.86 17.36
CA HIS A 215 15.27 -9.21 17.89
C HIS A 215 14.67 -9.18 19.30
N THR A 216 15.22 -8.36 20.19
CA THR A 216 14.70 -8.16 21.56
C THR A 216 13.24 -7.68 21.54
N ALA A 217 12.92 -6.75 20.64
CA ALA A 217 11.55 -6.26 20.47
C ALA A 217 10.58 -7.37 20.04
N SER A 218 10.99 -8.23 19.10
CA SER A 218 10.19 -9.36 18.63
C SER A 218 9.96 -10.40 19.72
N GLU A 219 11.00 -10.73 20.51
CA GLU A 219 10.88 -11.65 21.65
C GLU A 219 9.96 -11.08 22.74
N SER A 220 10.09 -9.78 23.04
CA SER A 220 9.21 -9.08 23.97
C SER A 220 7.75 -9.10 23.49
N PHE A 221 7.51 -8.91 22.19
CA PHE A 221 6.17 -9.00 21.62
C PHE A 221 5.58 -10.40 21.74
N MET A 222 6.37 -11.46 21.53
CA MET A 222 5.91 -12.84 21.73
C MET A 222 5.47 -13.11 23.18
N LYS A 223 6.23 -12.61 24.15
CA LYS A 223 5.85 -12.69 25.57
C LYS A 223 4.57 -11.90 25.86
N HIS A 224 4.41 -10.72 25.28
CA HIS A 224 3.18 -9.93 25.37
C HIS A 224 1.99 -10.70 24.80
N MET A 225 2.11 -11.22 23.58
CA MET A 225 1.06 -12.00 22.93
C MET A 225 0.64 -13.21 23.78
N GLN A 226 1.58 -13.96 24.34
CA GLN A 226 1.27 -15.08 25.26
C GLN A 226 0.48 -14.64 26.49
N ASN A 227 0.84 -13.49 27.09
CA ASN A 227 0.09 -12.94 28.21
C ASN A 227 -1.31 -12.52 27.79
N GLU A 228 -1.48 -11.82 26.66
CA GLU A 228 -2.82 -11.38 26.19
C GLU A 228 -3.74 -12.57 25.86
N PHE A 229 -3.19 -13.65 25.29
CA PHE A 229 -3.96 -14.88 25.09
C PHE A 229 -4.40 -15.51 26.41
N ARG A 230 -3.54 -15.49 27.43
CA ARG A 230 -3.87 -16.02 28.77
C ARG A 230 -4.92 -15.18 29.48
N GLU A 231 -4.78 -13.85 29.45
CA GLU A 231 -5.61 -12.94 30.23
C GLU A 231 -6.96 -12.64 29.56
N ARG A 232 -7.00 -12.52 28.23
CA ARG A 232 -8.21 -12.09 27.49
C ARG A 232 -8.53 -12.91 26.24
N GLY A 233 -7.83 -14.02 26.00
CA GLY A 233 -8.15 -14.96 24.91
C GLY A 233 -7.73 -14.53 23.51
N GLY A 234 -6.96 -13.45 23.35
CA GLY A 234 -6.47 -13.02 22.03
C GLY A 234 -5.65 -11.72 22.03
N CYS A 235 -4.91 -11.53 20.95
CA CYS A 235 -4.11 -10.33 20.70
C CYS A 235 -4.28 -9.88 19.23
N PRO A 236 -4.93 -8.74 18.94
CA PRO A 236 -4.97 -8.21 17.58
C PRO A 236 -3.56 -7.81 17.16
N ALA A 237 -3.10 -8.34 16.02
CA ALA A 237 -1.76 -8.09 15.52
C ALA A 237 -1.73 -8.09 13.99
N ASP A 238 -1.13 -7.04 13.41
CA ASP A 238 -0.91 -6.94 11.97
C ASP A 238 0.49 -7.45 11.61
N TRP A 239 0.57 -8.71 11.17
CA TRP A 239 1.83 -9.38 10.83
C TRP A 239 2.69 -8.54 9.86
N VAL A 240 2.08 -7.81 8.92
CA VAL A 240 2.78 -6.98 7.93
C VAL A 240 3.58 -5.85 8.59
N TRP A 241 3.12 -5.35 9.73
CA TRP A 241 3.78 -4.28 10.49
C TRP A 241 4.61 -4.80 11.66
N ILE A 242 4.24 -5.94 12.25
CA ILE A 242 4.95 -6.54 13.39
C ILE A 242 6.29 -7.15 12.96
N VAL A 243 6.35 -7.80 11.79
CA VAL A 243 7.61 -8.38 11.31
C VAL A 243 8.59 -7.25 10.94
N PRO A 244 9.81 -7.24 11.50
CA PRO A 244 10.78 -6.19 11.21
C PRO A 244 11.19 -6.14 9.72
N PRO A 245 11.52 -4.94 9.19
CA PRO A 245 11.87 -4.76 7.78
C PRO A 245 13.27 -5.31 7.40
N ILE A 246 14.00 -5.86 8.37
CA ILE A 246 15.29 -6.52 8.20
C ILE A 246 15.26 -7.80 9.03
N SER A 247 15.88 -8.87 8.53
CA SER A 247 16.04 -10.12 9.28
C SER A 247 14.72 -10.79 9.69
N GLY A 248 13.66 -10.65 8.89
CA GLY A 248 12.30 -11.10 9.25
C GLY A 248 12.24 -12.54 9.77
N SER A 249 12.63 -13.54 8.97
CA SER A 249 12.50 -14.97 9.32
C SER A 249 13.42 -15.45 10.44
N VAL A 250 14.40 -14.65 10.88
CA VAL A 250 15.23 -14.95 12.06
C VAL A 250 14.69 -14.27 13.33
N THR A 251 13.53 -13.63 13.25
CA THR A 251 12.77 -13.17 14.41
C THR A 251 11.60 -14.12 14.70
N PRO A 252 11.21 -14.31 15.97
CA PRO A 252 10.16 -15.28 16.31
C PRO A 252 8.78 -14.87 15.77
N VAL A 253 8.52 -13.57 15.59
CA VAL A 253 7.24 -13.05 15.10
C VAL A 253 6.93 -13.44 13.65
N PHE A 254 7.95 -13.75 12.84
CA PHE A 254 7.72 -14.19 11.46
C PHE A 254 6.96 -15.52 11.39
N HIS A 255 7.24 -16.44 12.31
CA HIS A 255 6.66 -17.78 12.33
C HIS A 255 5.35 -17.85 13.10
N GLN A 256 4.92 -16.75 13.73
CA GLN A 256 3.69 -16.68 14.52
C GLN A 256 2.53 -16.23 13.64
N GLU A 257 1.50 -17.08 13.51
CA GLU A 257 0.24 -16.69 12.89
C GLU A 257 -0.47 -15.64 13.76
N MET A 258 -1.00 -14.60 13.13
CA MET A 258 -1.61 -13.45 13.79
C MET A 258 -2.97 -13.13 13.17
N LEU A 259 -3.95 -12.80 14.01
CA LEU A 259 -5.24 -12.29 13.56
C LEU A 259 -5.24 -10.77 13.71
N ASN A 260 -5.50 -10.07 12.60
CA ASN A 260 -5.65 -8.63 12.59
C ASN A 260 -7.13 -8.26 12.67
N TYR A 261 -7.54 -7.62 13.77
CA TYR A 261 -8.89 -7.14 14.00
C TYR A 261 -8.85 -5.89 14.88
N ILE A 262 -9.91 -5.09 14.82
CA ILE A 262 -10.00 -3.81 15.51
C ILE A 262 -10.81 -3.99 16.79
N ILE A 263 -10.30 -3.44 17.89
CA ILE A 263 -10.99 -3.31 19.18
C ILE A 263 -11.11 -1.82 19.52
N SER A 264 -12.09 -1.44 20.34
CA SER A 264 -12.18 -0.09 20.92
C SER A 264 -11.74 -0.14 22.38
N PRO A 265 -10.95 0.82 22.88
CA PRO A 265 -10.39 2.01 22.20
C PRO A 265 -9.39 1.72 21.06
N PHE A 266 -9.27 2.63 20.08
CA PHE A 266 -8.37 2.47 18.93
C PHE A 266 -7.75 3.77 18.42
N PHE A 267 -6.58 3.67 17.77
CA PHE A 267 -5.98 4.76 17.00
C PHE A 267 -6.29 4.62 15.51
N TRP A 268 -7.02 5.58 14.96
CA TRP A 268 -7.37 5.65 13.55
C TRP A 268 -6.43 6.56 12.76
N TYR A 269 -6.13 6.17 11.53
CA TYR A 269 -5.65 7.12 10.53
C TYR A 269 -6.75 8.13 10.22
N GLN A 270 -6.35 9.39 10.03
CA GLN A 270 -7.25 10.47 9.66
C GLN A 270 -6.66 11.28 8.51
N VAL A 271 -7.54 11.81 7.66
CA VAL A 271 -7.12 12.61 6.50
C VAL A 271 -6.54 13.93 6.99
N TRP A 272 -5.38 14.29 6.44
CA TRP A 272 -4.67 15.53 6.77
C TRP A 272 -5.50 16.77 6.42
N MET A 273 -6.35 16.69 5.40
CA MET A 273 -7.26 17.77 4.99
C MET A 273 -8.72 17.31 4.96
N SER A 274 -9.51 17.75 5.94
CA SER A 274 -10.96 17.77 5.88
C SER A 274 -11.46 19.19 6.15
N SER A 275 -11.80 19.90 5.06
CA SER A 275 -12.67 21.11 5.00
C SER A 275 -12.19 22.41 5.67
N GLY A 276 -11.83 23.40 4.82
CA GLY A 276 -11.69 24.81 5.20
C GLY A 276 -11.35 25.80 4.05
N VAL A 277 -10.73 25.35 2.95
CA VAL A 277 -10.35 26.24 1.83
C VAL A 277 -11.53 26.48 0.87
N SER A 278 -11.69 27.75 0.46
CA SER A 278 -12.78 28.26 -0.39
C SER A 278 -13.01 27.44 -1.67
N SER A 279 -14.24 27.48 -2.18
CA SER A 279 -14.77 26.58 -3.20
C SER A 279 -14.01 26.54 -4.53
N SER A 280 -13.18 27.53 -4.85
CA SER A 280 -12.53 27.65 -6.16
C SER A 280 -11.35 26.68 -6.36
N THR A 281 -10.57 26.39 -5.31
CA THR A 281 -9.37 25.53 -5.42
C THR A 281 -9.70 24.04 -5.29
N LYS A 282 -10.74 23.70 -4.50
CA LYS A 282 -11.24 22.32 -4.40
C LYS A 282 -11.80 21.80 -5.71
N GLU A 283 -12.56 22.61 -6.44
CA GLU A 283 -13.06 22.20 -7.76
C GLU A 283 -11.91 21.95 -8.73
N MET A 284 -10.85 22.74 -8.68
CA MET A 284 -9.69 22.58 -9.55
C MET A 284 -8.87 21.34 -9.17
N ALA A 285 -8.65 21.07 -7.89
CA ALA A 285 -7.94 19.87 -7.42
C ALA A 285 -8.75 18.58 -7.61
N ILE A 286 -10.08 18.62 -7.44
CA ILE A 286 -10.97 17.49 -7.73
C ILE A 286 -11.04 17.28 -9.25
N LYS A 287 -11.17 18.33 -10.07
CA LYS A 287 -11.14 18.20 -11.53
C LYS A 287 -9.77 17.71 -12.02
N PHE A 288 -8.68 18.16 -11.40
CA PHE A 288 -7.33 17.70 -11.74
C PHE A 288 -7.12 16.24 -11.32
N SER A 289 -7.46 15.86 -10.09
CA SER A 289 -7.32 14.48 -9.59
C SER A 289 -8.27 13.52 -10.30
N ALA A 290 -9.51 13.92 -10.55
CA ALA A 290 -10.47 13.15 -11.35
C ALA A 290 -10.02 13.06 -12.82
N SER A 291 -9.43 14.11 -13.39
CA SER A 291 -8.83 14.06 -14.73
C SER A 291 -7.59 13.16 -14.75
N LEU A 292 -6.70 13.24 -13.78
CA LEU A 292 -5.49 12.41 -13.69
C LEU A 292 -5.85 10.94 -13.46
N MET A 293 -6.80 10.67 -12.57
CA MET A 293 -7.35 9.33 -12.36
C MET A 293 -8.13 8.85 -13.58
N SER A 294 -8.91 9.70 -14.26
CA SER A 294 -9.60 9.32 -15.50
C SER A 294 -8.61 9.02 -16.61
N HIS A 295 -7.53 9.80 -16.77
CA HIS A 295 -6.46 9.53 -17.73
C HIS A 295 -5.68 8.26 -17.37
N ALA A 296 -5.38 8.03 -16.09
CA ALA A 296 -4.69 6.83 -15.62
C ALA A 296 -5.54 5.57 -15.75
N LEU A 297 -6.85 5.65 -15.45
CA LEU A 297 -7.82 4.57 -15.63
C LEU A 297 -8.13 4.33 -17.11
N ALA A 298 -8.17 5.37 -17.94
CA ALA A 298 -8.36 5.26 -19.39
C ALA A 298 -7.19 4.56 -20.10
N LYS A 299 -5.97 4.63 -19.54
CA LYS A 299 -4.79 3.89 -20.02
C LYS A 299 -4.75 2.43 -19.57
N ARG A 300 -5.55 2.02 -18.57
CA ARG A 300 -5.59 0.62 -18.12
C ARG A 300 -6.44 -0.21 -19.07
N VAL A 301 -5.99 -1.42 -19.34
CA VAL A 301 -6.78 -2.39 -20.12
C VAL A 301 -8.08 -2.68 -19.36
N LYS A 302 -9.22 -2.54 -20.06
CA LYS A 302 -10.55 -2.83 -19.53
C LYS A 302 -10.72 -4.34 -19.38
N VAL A 303 -11.20 -4.77 -18.21
CA VAL A 303 -11.47 -6.17 -17.91
C VAL A 303 -12.89 -6.32 -17.39
N ARG A 304 -13.70 -7.09 -18.10
CA ARG A 304 -15.06 -7.43 -17.66
C ARG A 304 -15.04 -8.77 -16.94
N ILE A 305 -15.53 -8.83 -15.71
CA ILE A 305 -15.70 -10.07 -14.95
C ILE A 305 -17.20 -10.36 -14.89
N LEU A 306 -17.64 -11.41 -15.55
CA LEU A 306 -19.03 -11.87 -15.55
C LEU A 306 -19.17 -13.03 -14.59
N TYR A 307 -20.25 -13.08 -13.80
CA TYR A 307 -20.52 -14.23 -12.94
C TYR A 307 -21.92 -14.79 -13.11
N ALA A 308 -22.05 -16.09 -12.91
CA ALA A 308 -23.34 -16.79 -12.85
C ALA A 308 -23.35 -17.69 -11.61
N THR A 309 -24.33 -17.46 -10.72
CA THR A 309 -24.45 -18.10 -9.41
C THR A 309 -25.90 -18.35 -9.01
N GLU A 310 -26.12 -19.40 -8.22
CA GLU A 310 -27.38 -19.65 -7.49
C GLU A 310 -27.25 -19.23 -6.03
N THR A 311 -26.23 -19.76 -5.36
CA THR A 311 -26.03 -19.62 -3.90
C THR A 311 -24.96 -18.58 -3.54
N GLY A 312 -24.53 -17.74 -4.49
CA GLY A 312 -23.57 -16.65 -4.27
C GLY A 312 -22.07 -17.03 -4.32
N LYS A 313 -21.73 -18.31 -4.52
CA LYS A 313 -20.33 -18.76 -4.55
C LYS A 313 -19.53 -18.18 -5.72
N SER A 314 -20.06 -18.22 -6.94
CA SER A 314 -19.37 -17.64 -8.11
C SER A 314 -19.26 -16.13 -8.03
N GLU A 315 -20.25 -15.46 -7.44
CA GLU A 315 -20.20 -14.03 -7.16
C GLU A 315 -19.07 -13.69 -6.19
N THR A 316 -18.90 -14.49 -5.14
CA THR A 316 -17.81 -14.33 -4.16
C THR A 316 -16.45 -14.45 -4.84
N PHE A 317 -16.25 -15.47 -5.69
CA PHE A 317 -15.01 -15.63 -6.45
C PHE A 317 -14.80 -14.53 -7.49
N ALA A 318 -15.86 -14.03 -8.13
CA ALA A 318 -15.77 -12.91 -9.07
C ALA A 318 -15.38 -11.59 -8.38
N LYS A 319 -15.88 -11.35 -7.17
CA LYS A 319 -15.48 -10.21 -6.31
C LYS A 319 -14.01 -10.33 -5.89
N LEU A 320 -13.58 -11.53 -5.47
CA LEU A 320 -12.18 -11.80 -5.16
C LEU A 320 -11.27 -11.54 -6.37
N LEU A 321 -11.67 -12.03 -7.56
CA LEU A 321 -10.94 -11.81 -8.81
C LEU A 321 -10.86 -10.31 -9.15
N HIS A 322 -11.95 -9.56 -8.93
CA HIS A 322 -11.94 -8.10 -9.08
C HIS A 322 -10.98 -7.41 -8.13
N ASP A 323 -10.93 -7.80 -6.86
CA ASP A 323 -10.04 -7.21 -5.86
C ASP A 323 -8.55 -7.39 -6.21
N VAL A 324 -8.21 -8.53 -6.83
CA VAL A 324 -6.87 -8.76 -7.38
C VAL A 324 -6.64 -7.91 -8.63
N PHE A 325 -7.57 -7.93 -9.58
CA PHE A 325 -7.39 -7.29 -10.89
C PHE A 325 -7.46 -5.76 -10.85
N LYS A 326 -8.23 -5.15 -9.93
CA LYS A 326 -8.41 -3.68 -9.87
C LYS A 326 -7.12 -2.91 -9.59
N LYS A 327 -6.08 -3.59 -9.10
CA LYS A 327 -4.74 -3.03 -8.89
C LYS A 327 -4.03 -2.69 -10.21
N ALA A 328 -4.19 -3.51 -11.25
CA ALA A 328 -3.50 -3.39 -12.54
C ALA A 328 -4.43 -3.04 -13.72
N PHE A 329 -5.70 -3.41 -13.62
CA PHE A 329 -6.69 -3.31 -14.70
C PHE A 329 -7.87 -2.41 -14.31
N TYR A 330 -8.60 -1.92 -15.31
CA TYR A 330 -9.92 -1.34 -15.08
C TYR A 330 -10.95 -2.48 -15.06
N SER A 331 -11.07 -3.16 -13.92
CA SER A 331 -11.93 -4.33 -13.77
C SER A 331 -13.33 -3.97 -13.25
N ARG A 332 -14.37 -4.60 -13.80
CA ARG A 332 -15.76 -4.47 -13.31
C ARG A 332 -16.43 -5.84 -13.22
N VAL A 333 -17.14 -6.09 -12.13
CA VAL A 333 -17.93 -7.32 -11.91
C VAL A 333 -19.38 -7.06 -12.27
N ILE A 334 -19.99 -7.94 -13.08
CA ILE A 334 -21.39 -7.84 -13.48
C ILE A 334 -22.03 -9.24 -13.47
N CYS A 335 -23.27 -9.35 -12.99
CA CYS A 335 -24.05 -10.57 -13.09
C CYS A 335 -24.33 -10.88 -14.58
N MET A 336 -24.17 -12.13 -15.00
CA MET A 336 -24.33 -12.50 -16.41
C MET A 336 -25.75 -12.21 -16.93
N ASN A 337 -26.76 -12.24 -16.07
CA ASN A 337 -28.14 -11.91 -16.44
C ASN A 337 -28.35 -10.40 -16.71
N GLU A 338 -27.53 -9.55 -16.09
CA GLU A 338 -27.58 -8.09 -16.22
C GLU A 338 -26.68 -7.56 -17.34
N TYR A 339 -25.87 -8.42 -17.93
CA TYR A 339 -24.90 -8.02 -18.94
C TYR A 339 -25.48 -8.09 -20.37
N ASP A 340 -25.40 -6.98 -21.09
CA ASP A 340 -25.78 -6.94 -22.50
C ASP A 340 -24.66 -7.46 -23.40
N HIS A 341 -24.92 -8.61 -24.01
CA HIS A 341 -24.06 -9.30 -24.98
C HIS A 341 -23.57 -8.43 -26.16
N ILE A 342 -24.30 -7.39 -26.57
CA ILE A 342 -23.87 -6.47 -27.65
C ILE A 342 -22.58 -5.74 -27.26
N ASN A 343 -22.31 -5.57 -25.96
CA ASN A 343 -21.10 -4.93 -25.46
C ASN A 343 -19.86 -5.81 -25.58
N LEU A 344 -19.98 -7.13 -25.79
CA LEU A 344 -18.83 -8.04 -25.87
C LEU A 344 -17.82 -7.63 -26.94
N GLN A 345 -18.28 -7.11 -28.09
CA GLN A 345 -17.42 -6.67 -29.20
C GLN A 345 -16.53 -5.47 -28.85
N HIS A 346 -16.87 -4.74 -27.79
CA HIS A 346 -16.14 -3.56 -27.32
C HIS A 346 -15.26 -3.86 -26.09
N GLU A 347 -15.21 -5.12 -25.64
CA GLU A 347 -14.40 -5.54 -24.50
C GLU A 347 -13.01 -6.03 -24.92
N ASN A 348 -11.98 -5.69 -24.14
CA ASN A 348 -10.61 -6.13 -24.42
C ASN A 348 -10.32 -7.50 -23.79
N LEU A 349 -10.80 -7.71 -22.56
CA LEU A 349 -10.65 -8.96 -21.81
C LEU A 349 -11.93 -9.27 -21.01
N VAL A 350 -12.46 -10.48 -21.17
CA VAL A 350 -13.65 -10.96 -20.44
C VAL A 350 -13.30 -12.22 -19.63
N LEU A 351 -13.50 -12.18 -18.32
CA LEU A 351 -13.34 -13.32 -17.42
C LEU A 351 -14.73 -13.76 -16.95
N VAL A 352 -15.05 -15.05 -17.07
CA VAL A 352 -16.36 -15.58 -16.67
C VAL A 352 -16.17 -16.53 -15.48
N VAL A 353 -16.93 -16.35 -14.40
CA VAL A 353 -16.94 -17.22 -13.22
C VAL A 353 -18.33 -17.81 -13.05
N ALA A 354 -18.50 -19.10 -13.34
CA ALA A 354 -19.82 -19.72 -13.37
C ALA A 354 -19.87 -21.00 -12.55
N SER A 355 -20.92 -21.15 -11.73
CA SER A 355 -21.21 -22.39 -10.99
C SER A 355 -22.14 -23.26 -11.79
N THR A 356 -22.04 -24.57 -11.61
CA THR A 356 -23.06 -25.53 -12.07
C THR A 356 -24.08 -25.77 -10.96
N PHE A 357 -25.36 -25.88 -11.30
CA PHE A 357 -26.44 -26.21 -10.38
C PHE A 357 -26.98 -27.63 -10.63
N GLY A 358 -27.48 -28.28 -9.58
CA GLY A 358 -28.08 -29.61 -9.67
C GLY A 358 -27.22 -30.66 -10.38
N ASN A 359 -27.78 -31.32 -11.39
CA ASN A 359 -27.16 -32.40 -12.17
C ASN A 359 -26.38 -31.92 -13.40
N GLY A 360 -25.96 -30.65 -13.43
CA GLY A 360 -25.20 -30.12 -14.55
C GLY A 360 -25.78 -28.89 -15.22
N ASP A 361 -26.83 -28.32 -14.64
CA ASP A 361 -27.64 -27.27 -15.22
C ASP A 361 -27.03 -25.88 -14.97
N PRO A 362 -27.34 -24.89 -15.82
CA PRO A 362 -27.06 -23.50 -15.53
C PRO A 362 -27.66 -23.07 -14.18
N PRO A 363 -27.03 -22.10 -13.50
CA PRO A 363 -27.74 -21.29 -12.53
C PRO A 363 -28.77 -20.41 -13.27
N GLU A 364 -29.87 -20.02 -12.64
CA GLU A 364 -30.93 -19.14 -13.13
C GLU A 364 -30.34 -17.82 -13.67
N SER A 365 -29.32 -17.30 -12.98
CA SER A 365 -28.54 -16.13 -13.43
C SER A 365 -27.71 -16.34 -14.71
N GLY A 366 -27.65 -17.56 -15.24
CA GLY A 366 -26.95 -17.96 -16.47
C GLY A 366 -27.83 -18.64 -17.53
N GLU A 367 -29.10 -18.95 -17.23
CA GLU A 367 -29.95 -19.87 -18.01
C GLU A 367 -30.35 -19.34 -19.40
N VAL A 368 -30.67 -18.05 -19.53
CA VAL A 368 -31.20 -17.48 -20.79
C VAL A 368 -30.12 -16.81 -21.67
N ARG A 369 -28.94 -16.49 -21.11
CA ARG A 369 -27.88 -15.72 -21.80
C ARG A 369 -26.60 -16.49 -22.08
N ALA A 370 -26.37 -17.66 -21.45
CA ALA A 370 -25.19 -18.48 -21.71
C ALA A 370 -25.14 -19.00 -23.14
N GLU A 371 -26.26 -19.38 -23.75
CA GLU A 371 -26.29 -19.82 -25.16
C GLU A 371 -25.84 -18.72 -26.12
N ARG A 372 -26.24 -17.47 -25.89
CA ARG A 372 -25.84 -16.33 -26.75
C ARG A 372 -24.37 -15.95 -26.57
N VAL A 373 -23.87 -15.93 -25.32
CA VAL A 373 -22.44 -15.72 -25.04
C VAL A 373 -21.60 -16.86 -25.62
N SER A 374 -22.07 -18.10 -25.53
CA SER A 374 -21.44 -19.29 -26.13
C SER A 374 -21.33 -19.18 -27.65
N ILE A 375 -22.41 -18.84 -28.35
CA ILE A 375 -22.44 -18.68 -29.80
C ILE A 375 -21.45 -17.58 -30.26
N ILE A 376 -21.40 -16.46 -29.52
CA ILE A 376 -20.52 -15.32 -29.79
C ILE A 376 -19.04 -15.70 -29.59
N LEU A 377 -18.69 -16.39 -28.50
CA LEU A 377 -17.33 -16.85 -28.23
C LEU A 377 -16.92 -17.98 -29.19
N HIS A 378 -17.84 -18.88 -29.56
CA HIS A 378 -17.63 -19.96 -30.52
C HIS A 378 -17.29 -19.43 -31.92
N TRP A 379 -17.99 -18.40 -32.40
CA TRP A 379 -17.69 -17.76 -33.69
C TRP A 379 -16.29 -17.14 -33.69
N SER A 380 -15.89 -16.45 -32.62
CA SER A 380 -14.55 -15.85 -32.50
C SER A 380 -13.43 -16.90 -32.44
N TYR A 381 -13.65 -18.04 -31.77
CA TYR A 381 -12.66 -19.12 -31.67
C TYR A 381 -12.46 -19.82 -33.03
N LYS A 382 -13.55 -20.11 -33.75
CA LYS A 382 -13.52 -20.80 -35.06
C LYS A 382 -12.82 -19.98 -36.15
N VAL A 383 -12.94 -18.65 -36.12
CA VAL A 383 -12.22 -17.74 -37.03
C VAL A 383 -10.71 -17.72 -36.76
N ARG A 384 -10.29 -17.78 -35.49
CA ARG A 384 -8.87 -17.70 -35.09
C ARG A 384 -8.10 -19.02 -35.25
N PHE A 385 -8.78 -20.17 -35.19
CA PHE A 385 -8.15 -21.49 -35.40
C PHE A 385 -8.06 -21.89 -36.88
N ASN A 386 -9.03 -21.48 -37.71
CA ASN A 386 -8.96 -21.69 -39.17
C ASN A 386 -7.85 -20.87 -39.86
N SER A 387 -7.28 -19.86 -39.20
CA SER A 387 -6.09 -19.14 -39.67
C SER A 387 -4.76 -19.80 -39.25
N LEU A 388 -4.78 -20.89 -38.49
CA LEU A 388 -3.57 -21.56 -37.98
C LEU A 388 -3.46 -23.05 -38.37
N SER A 389 -4.45 -23.61 -39.07
CA SER A 389 -4.44 -25.02 -39.49
C SER A 389 -4.25 -25.24 -41.00
N SER A 390 -3.47 -24.38 -41.67
CA SER A 390 -3.06 -24.63 -43.06
C SER A 390 -1.69 -24.01 -43.32
N MET A 391 -0.65 -24.66 -42.81
CA MET A 391 0.73 -24.38 -43.24
C MET A 391 1.51 -25.62 -43.66
N ASP A 392 0.84 -26.76 -43.91
CA ASP A 392 1.50 -27.97 -44.44
C ASP A 392 0.84 -28.61 -45.67
N ASN A 393 -0.32 -28.13 -46.16
CA ASN A 393 -0.97 -28.70 -47.36
C ASN A 393 -1.10 -27.73 -48.57
N ILE A 394 -0.57 -26.50 -48.49
CA ILE A 394 -0.70 -25.48 -49.56
C ILE A 394 0.23 -25.71 -50.77
N LEU A 395 1.07 -26.75 -50.77
CA LEU A 395 1.93 -27.10 -51.92
C LEU A 395 1.43 -28.27 -52.80
N LYS A 396 0.26 -28.88 -52.52
CA LYS A 396 -0.21 -30.03 -53.32
C LYS A 396 -1.59 -29.92 -53.97
N GLU A 397 -2.40 -28.89 -53.69
CA GLU A 397 -3.74 -28.77 -54.29
C GLU A 397 -3.96 -27.50 -55.14
N VAL A 398 -2.89 -26.87 -55.62
CA VAL A 398 -2.94 -25.82 -56.68
C VAL A 398 -3.28 -26.42 -58.08
N LYS A 399 -3.71 -27.68 -58.15
CA LYS A 399 -4.14 -28.34 -59.39
C LYS A 399 -5.41 -29.16 -59.21
N ARG A 400 -6.54 -28.51 -58.92
CA ARG A 400 -7.84 -28.82 -59.54
C ARG A 400 -8.96 -27.91 -59.00
N SER A 401 -9.86 -27.59 -59.92
CA SER A 401 -11.20 -27.00 -59.73
C SER A 401 -11.29 -25.56 -59.23
N SER A 402 -11.36 -24.70 -60.22
CA SER A 402 -12.15 -23.46 -60.34
C SER A 402 -13.59 -23.55 -59.81
N GLU A 403 -14.12 -22.38 -59.43
CA GLU A 403 -15.53 -22.02 -59.13
C GLU A 403 -16.06 -22.30 -57.71
N LEU A 404 -15.99 -21.30 -56.82
CA LEU A 404 -17.14 -20.49 -56.37
C LEU A 404 -16.77 -19.53 -55.21
N ASP A 405 -17.10 -18.26 -55.44
CA ASP A 405 -17.44 -17.15 -54.53
C ASP A 405 -16.57 -16.62 -53.38
N HIS A 406 -16.40 -15.30 -53.46
CA HIS A 406 -15.84 -14.37 -52.48
C HIS A 406 -16.68 -14.28 -51.19
N THR A 407 -16.01 -14.32 -50.03
CA THR A 407 -16.12 -13.39 -48.87
C THR A 407 -15.71 -14.07 -47.56
N LYS A 408 -14.51 -13.77 -47.07
CA LYS A 408 -14.14 -13.98 -45.65
C LYS A 408 -13.54 -12.67 -45.12
N SER A 409 -14.40 -11.77 -44.66
CA SER A 409 -13.96 -10.72 -43.74
C SER A 409 -13.82 -11.32 -42.33
N PRO A 410 -12.83 -10.90 -41.53
CA PRO A 410 -12.73 -11.33 -40.15
C PRO A 410 -13.91 -10.74 -39.36
N GLY A 411 -14.71 -11.60 -38.73
CA GLY A 411 -15.91 -11.19 -37.99
C GLY A 411 -15.60 -10.21 -36.83
N PRO A 412 -16.62 -9.45 -36.37
CA PRO A 412 -16.51 -8.27 -35.48
C PRO A 412 -15.98 -8.54 -34.06
N LEU A 413 -15.59 -9.78 -33.73
CA LEU A 413 -15.23 -10.23 -32.38
C LEU A 413 -13.79 -10.76 -32.26
N SER A 414 -13.01 -10.74 -33.35
CA SER A 414 -11.65 -11.29 -33.40
C SER A 414 -10.64 -10.64 -32.45
N ALA A 415 -10.99 -9.52 -31.80
CA ALA A 415 -10.13 -8.76 -30.89
C ALA A 415 -10.31 -9.11 -29.39
N VAL A 416 -11.40 -9.77 -28.99
CA VAL A 416 -11.70 -10.03 -27.57
C VAL A 416 -10.86 -11.19 -27.04
N ARG A 417 -10.23 -11.02 -25.87
CA ARG A 417 -9.61 -12.13 -25.11
C ARG A 417 -10.57 -12.58 -24.02
N TYR A 418 -10.66 -13.89 -23.73
CA TYR A 418 -11.53 -14.37 -22.67
C TYR A 418 -10.97 -15.59 -21.93
N SER A 419 -11.47 -15.81 -20.70
CA SER A 419 -11.21 -17.01 -19.90
C SER A 419 -12.44 -17.35 -19.08
N VAL A 420 -12.68 -18.65 -18.84
CA VAL A 420 -13.85 -19.15 -18.12
C VAL A 420 -13.41 -20.05 -16.97
N PHE A 421 -13.87 -19.73 -15.76
CA PHE A 421 -13.66 -20.48 -14.53
C PHE A 421 -14.96 -21.19 -14.15
N GLY A 422 -14.96 -22.52 -14.30
CA GLY A 422 -16.08 -23.37 -13.91
C GLY A 422 -15.94 -23.88 -12.48
N LEU A 423 -16.93 -23.56 -11.65
CA LEU A 423 -17.06 -24.06 -10.29
C LEU A 423 -18.05 -25.23 -10.25
N GLY A 424 -17.61 -26.35 -9.66
CA GLY A 424 -18.41 -27.55 -9.49
C GLY A 424 -17.84 -28.42 -8.37
N SER A 425 -18.63 -29.39 -7.91
CA SER A 425 -18.19 -30.36 -6.90
C SER A 425 -17.98 -31.73 -7.54
N ARG A 426 -16.84 -32.38 -7.25
CA ARG A 426 -16.55 -33.73 -7.72
C ARG A 426 -17.47 -34.79 -7.10
N ALA A 427 -18.27 -34.42 -6.11
CA ALA A 427 -19.30 -35.26 -5.52
C ALA A 427 -20.49 -35.52 -6.46
N TYR A 428 -20.63 -34.75 -7.56
CA TYR A 428 -21.68 -34.93 -8.56
C TYR A 428 -21.11 -35.54 -9.86
N PRO A 429 -21.86 -36.45 -10.54
CA PRO A 429 -21.40 -37.12 -11.76
C PRO A 429 -21.04 -36.17 -12.90
N HIS A 430 -21.67 -35.00 -12.93
CA HIS A 430 -21.56 -34.01 -14.01
C HIS A 430 -20.77 -32.78 -13.55
N PHE A 431 -19.51 -33.00 -13.12
CA PHE A 431 -18.60 -31.95 -12.65
C PHE A 431 -18.39 -30.83 -13.68
N CYS A 432 -18.75 -29.60 -13.29
CA CYS A 432 -18.66 -28.37 -14.08
C CYS A 432 -19.41 -28.43 -15.43
N ALA A 433 -20.48 -29.24 -15.53
CA ALA A 433 -21.13 -29.51 -16.81
C ALA A 433 -21.71 -28.26 -17.49
N PHE A 434 -22.25 -27.29 -16.73
CA PHE A 434 -22.73 -26.03 -17.31
C PHE A 434 -21.61 -25.29 -18.05
N VAL A 435 -20.42 -25.16 -17.43
CA VAL A 435 -19.28 -24.48 -18.06
C VAL A 435 -18.70 -25.30 -19.22
N LYS A 436 -18.67 -26.63 -19.10
CA LYS A 436 -18.17 -27.52 -20.16
C LYS A 436 -19.07 -27.53 -21.40
N ARG A 437 -20.40 -27.53 -21.21
CA ARG A 437 -21.39 -27.59 -22.29
C ARG A 437 -21.67 -26.22 -22.90
N SER A 438 -21.80 -25.19 -22.06
CA SER A 438 -22.32 -23.90 -22.48
C SER A 438 -21.26 -22.81 -22.63
N LEU A 439 -20.01 -23.01 -22.20
CA LEU A 439 -18.94 -22.01 -22.31
C LEU A 439 -17.62 -22.56 -22.87
N HIS A 440 -17.65 -23.79 -23.41
CA HIS A 440 -16.54 -24.54 -24.03
C HIS A 440 -15.15 -24.30 -23.40
N ILE A 441 -14.85 -25.04 -22.33
CA ILE A 441 -13.47 -25.39 -21.98
C ILE A 441 -13.18 -26.74 -22.65
N THR A 442 -12.47 -26.75 -23.78
CA THR A 442 -11.78 -27.98 -24.20
C THR A 442 -10.70 -28.26 -23.16
N SER A 443 -10.86 -29.36 -22.42
CA SER A 443 -9.87 -29.88 -21.49
C SER A 443 -8.52 -30.07 -22.20
N TRP A 444 -7.45 -29.62 -21.58
CA TRP A 444 -6.14 -30.28 -21.73
C TRP A 444 -6.15 -31.54 -20.88
#